data_AF-U6EDS8-F1
#
_entry.id   AF-U6EDS8-F1
#
_cell.length_a   1.000
_cell.length_b   1.000
_cell.length_c   1.000
_cell.angle_alpha   90.00
_cell.angle_beta   90.00
_cell.angle_gamma   90.00
#
_symmetry.space_group_name_H-M   'P 1'
#
loop_
_entity.id
_entity.type
_entity.pdbx_description
1 polymer ?
#
loop_
_entity_poly.entity_id
_entity_poly.type
_entity_poly.pdbx_seq_one_letter_code
_entity_poly.pdbx_strand_id
1 'polypeptide(L)'
;MNYDPDDPEFAIDKSDFTLICPECGVANPNGSQNCLVCDRDLTQTVLFLEDDPFDLELTRTALIEYRKNFWGTERTGKVLVYTLSEISNIEYGSPITRFKFDYKGERQVIPLRKENMEILKEVLPKVINPED
;
A
#
# COMPACT_ATOMS: atom_id res chain seq x y z
N MET A 1 38.29 6.54 4.49
CA MET A 1 37.43 5.44 3.99
C MET A 1 37.18 5.74 2.54
N ASN A 2 37.66 4.87 1.65
CA ASN A 2 37.40 4.99 0.23
C ASN A 2 36.11 4.22 -0.04
N TYR A 3 35.09 4.93 -0.52
CA TYR A 3 33.86 4.33 -1.03
C TYR A 3 34.19 3.67 -2.38
N ASP A 4 34.13 2.34 -2.43
CA ASP A 4 34.22 1.58 -3.67
C ASP A 4 32.79 1.23 -4.11
N PRO A 5 32.29 1.82 -5.21
CA PRO A 5 30.92 1.60 -5.68
C PRO A 5 30.66 0.17 -6.16
N ASP A 6 31.70 -0.67 -6.32
CA ASP A 6 31.60 -2.06 -6.78
C ASP A 6 31.83 -3.09 -5.65
N ASP A 7 31.85 -2.65 -4.38
CA ASP A 7 31.93 -3.53 -3.22
C ASP A 7 30.59 -4.28 -3.01
N PRO A 8 30.55 -5.62 -3.18
CA PRO A 8 29.32 -6.40 -3.00
C PRO A 8 28.80 -6.40 -1.56
N GLU A 9 29.60 -5.99 -0.57
CA GLU A 9 29.15 -5.80 0.82
C GLU A 9 28.25 -4.55 0.98
N PHE A 10 28.27 -3.63 0.01
CA PHE A 10 27.48 -2.39 -0.02
C PHE A 10 26.55 -2.28 -1.23
N ALA A 11 26.43 -3.34 -2.03
CA ALA A 11 25.46 -3.40 -3.12
C ALA A 11 24.04 -3.43 -2.51
N ILE A 12 23.40 -2.26 -2.42
CA ILE A 12 22.00 -2.19 -2.02
C ILE A 12 21.20 -2.88 -3.13
N ASP A 13 20.63 -4.03 -2.82
CA ASP A 13 19.76 -4.73 -3.75
C ASP A 13 18.57 -3.81 -4.04
N LYS A 14 18.23 -3.63 -5.33
CA LYS A 14 17.04 -2.84 -5.70
C LYS A 14 15.75 -3.42 -5.09
N SER A 15 15.78 -4.69 -4.66
CA SER A 15 14.71 -5.33 -3.88
C SER A 15 14.51 -4.74 -2.48
N ASP A 16 15.47 -3.95 -1.97
CA ASP A 16 15.35 -3.30 -0.67
C ASP A 16 14.48 -2.04 -0.71
N PHE A 17 14.14 -1.47 -1.87
CA PHE A 17 13.37 -0.21 -1.96
C PHE A 17 11.91 -0.44 -2.39
N THR A 18 11.14 -1.22 -1.63
CA THR A 18 9.73 -1.50 -1.99
C THR A 18 8.71 -0.66 -1.22
N LEU A 19 9.13 0.05 -0.18
CA LEU A 19 8.23 0.85 0.65
C LEU A 19 8.00 2.24 0.02
N ILE A 20 6.94 2.36 -0.78
CA ILE A 20 6.56 3.62 -1.41
C ILE A 20 5.95 4.56 -0.36
N CYS A 21 6.47 5.79 -0.26
CA CYS A 21 5.93 6.81 0.62
C CYS A 21 4.56 7.26 0.11
N PRO A 22 3.49 7.14 0.92
CA PRO A 22 2.15 7.52 0.49
C PRO A 22 2.01 9.04 0.29
N GLU A 23 2.91 9.88 0.80
CA GLU A 23 2.83 11.35 0.62
C GLU A 23 3.38 11.80 -0.73
N CYS A 24 4.56 11.29 -1.09
CA CYS A 24 5.35 11.85 -2.19
C CYS A 24 5.71 10.83 -3.27
N GLY A 25 5.31 9.56 -3.13
CA GLY A 25 5.54 8.51 -4.13
C GLY A 25 6.98 7.98 -4.21
N VAL A 26 7.89 8.48 -3.35
CA VAL A 26 9.29 8.03 -3.36
C VAL A 26 9.40 6.64 -2.72
N ALA A 27 10.12 5.75 -3.38
CA ALA A 27 10.49 4.44 -2.84
C ALA A 27 11.55 4.58 -1.74
N ASN A 28 11.34 3.90 -0.60
CA ASN A 28 12.22 3.92 0.56
C ASN A 28 12.72 2.50 0.86
N PRO A 29 13.87 2.36 1.53
CA PRO A 29 14.33 1.07 2.04
C PRO A 29 13.26 0.38 2.89
N ASN A 30 13.24 -0.95 2.82
CA ASN A 30 12.35 -1.78 3.61
C ASN A 30 12.65 -1.54 5.10
N GLY A 31 11.61 -1.26 5.89
CA GLY A 31 11.74 -0.95 7.32
C GLY A 31 12.13 0.49 7.64
N SER A 32 12.22 1.40 6.66
CA SER A 32 12.38 2.83 6.92
C SER A 32 11.28 3.36 7.85
N GLN A 33 11.68 4.11 8.88
CA GLN A 33 10.75 4.75 9.81
C GLN A 33 10.21 6.07 9.25
N ASN A 34 10.99 6.76 8.42
CA ASN A 34 10.62 8.03 7.78
C ASN A 34 10.95 8.00 6.30
N CYS A 35 10.22 8.79 5.51
CA CYS A 35 10.54 8.98 4.10
C CYS A 35 11.81 9.79 3.92
N LEU A 36 12.72 9.29 3.06
CA LEU A 36 14.01 9.94 2.79
C LEU A 36 13.92 11.31 2.08
N VAL A 37 12.74 11.69 1.58
CA VAL A 37 12.53 12.97 0.86
C VAL A 37 11.64 13.94 1.62
N CYS A 38 10.48 13.49 2.10
CA CYS A 38 9.50 14.37 2.75
C CYS A 38 9.40 14.19 4.26
N ASP A 39 10.22 13.31 4.86
CA ASP A 39 10.29 13.03 6.30
C ASP A 39 9.00 12.47 6.93
N ARG A 40 7.98 12.12 6.12
CA ARG A 40 6.75 11.48 6.59
C ARG A 40 7.07 10.19 7.36
N ASP A 41 6.42 10.02 8.51
CA ASP A 41 6.42 8.76 9.28
C ASP A 41 5.81 7.62 8.46
N LEU A 42 6.58 6.54 8.30
CA LEU A 42 6.23 5.32 7.56
C LEU A 42 6.09 4.10 8.49
N THR A 43 6.21 4.26 9.80
CA THR A 43 6.19 3.15 10.77
C THR A 43 4.91 2.32 10.71
N GLN A 44 3.80 2.93 10.30
CA GLN A 44 2.51 2.28 10.12
C GLN A 44 2.27 1.75 8.71
N THR A 45 2.97 2.26 7.70
CA THR A 45 2.76 1.90 6.29
C THR A 45 3.33 0.50 6.03
N VAL A 46 2.49 -0.41 5.55
CA VAL A 46 2.88 -1.76 5.13
C VAL A 46 3.04 -1.83 3.62
N LEU A 47 2.10 -1.22 2.90
CA LEU A 47 2.06 -1.24 1.44
C LEU A 47 1.37 0.02 0.94
N PHE A 48 1.86 0.57 -0.16
CA PHE A 48 1.21 1.67 -0.88
C PHE A 48 1.12 1.32 -2.37
N LEU A 49 -0.08 1.42 -2.92
CA LEU A 49 -0.41 1.07 -4.30
C LEU A 49 -0.98 2.32 -4.99
N GLU A 50 -0.30 2.79 -6.03
CA GLU A 50 -0.85 3.80 -6.90
C GLU A 50 -1.84 3.16 -7.87
N ASP A 51 -3.07 3.67 -7.92
CA ASP A 51 -4.12 3.19 -8.82
C ASP A 51 -5.00 4.35 -9.31
N ASP A 52 -5.91 4.07 -10.24
CA ASP A 52 -6.90 5.03 -10.73
C ASP A 52 -8.31 4.44 -10.58
N PRO A 53 -9.23 5.15 -9.89
CA PRO A 53 -9.18 6.59 -9.57
C PRO A 53 -8.72 6.93 -8.13
N PHE A 54 -7.94 6.08 -7.48
CA PHE A 54 -7.48 6.31 -6.10
C PHE A 54 -6.17 5.57 -5.82
N ASP A 55 -5.36 6.11 -4.91
CA ASP A 55 -4.29 5.32 -4.30
C ASP A 55 -4.82 4.53 -3.11
N LEU A 56 -4.16 3.43 -2.80
CA LEU A 56 -4.48 2.57 -1.68
C LEU A 56 -3.28 2.42 -0.76
N GLU A 57 -3.42 2.77 0.51
CA GLU A 57 -2.44 2.48 1.55
C GLU A 57 -2.98 1.40 2.47
N LEU A 58 -2.21 0.33 2.65
CA LEU A 58 -2.40 -0.63 3.72
C LEU A 58 -1.44 -0.28 4.85
N THR A 59 -2.02 0.00 6.01
CA THR A 59 -1.27 0.20 7.26
C THR A 59 -1.40 -1.01 8.16
N ARG A 60 -0.72 -1.00 9.30
CA ARG A 60 -0.85 -2.03 10.34
C ARG A 60 -2.27 -2.17 10.91
N THR A 61 -3.11 -1.14 10.80
CA THR A 61 -4.44 -1.10 11.46
C THR A 61 -5.59 -0.74 10.53
N ALA A 62 -5.32 -0.21 9.34
CA ALA A 62 -6.35 0.26 8.42
C ALA A 62 -5.96 0.11 6.95
N LEU A 63 -6.97 -0.04 6.10
CA LEU A 63 -6.90 0.20 4.67
C LEU A 63 -7.40 1.61 4.36
N ILE A 64 -6.65 2.39 3.59
CA ILE A 64 -6.91 3.81 3.34
C ILE A 64 -6.96 4.07 1.83
N GLU A 65 -8.07 4.62 1.34
CA GLU A 65 -8.20 5.08 -0.03
C GLU A 65 -7.99 6.59 -0.12
N TYR A 66 -7.07 7.02 -0.98
CA TYR A 66 -6.86 8.42 -1.32
C TYR A 66 -7.48 8.73 -2.68
N ARG A 67 -8.65 9.39 -2.69
CA ARG A 67 -9.39 9.65 -3.94
C ARG A 67 -8.70 10.70 -4.80
N LYS A 68 -8.50 10.37 -6.08
CA LYS A 68 -7.97 11.28 -7.08
C LYS A 68 -9.07 12.02 -7.83
N ASN A 69 -8.66 13.08 -8.50
CA ASN A 69 -9.51 13.82 -9.42
C ASN A 69 -9.93 12.93 -10.60
N PHE A 70 -10.82 13.44 -11.45
CA PHE A 70 -11.33 12.69 -12.61
C PHE A 70 -10.22 12.19 -13.55
N TRP A 71 -9.08 12.87 -13.60
CA TRP A 71 -7.95 12.54 -14.45
C TRP A 71 -6.97 11.55 -13.82
N GLY A 72 -7.15 11.17 -12.56
CA GLY A 72 -6.23 10.28 -11.85
C GLY A 72 -4.86 10.90 -11.53
N THR A 73 -4.71 12.22 -11.64
CA THR A 73 -3.40 12.88 -11.50
C THR A 73 -3.13 13.41 -10.11
N GLU A 74 -4.16 13.93 -9.43
CA GLU A 74 -4.00 14.60 -8.14
C GLU A 74 -5.04 14.10 -7.14
N ARG A 75 -4.63 13.99 -5.88
CA ARG A 75 -5.55 13.68 -4.78
C ARG A 75 -6.47 14.86 -4.50
N THR A 76 -7.72 14.55 -4.22
CA THR A 76 -8.78 15.52 -3.91
C THR A 76 -8.82 15.92 -2.44
N GLY A 77 -8.01 15.28 -1.58
CA GLY A 77 -8.13 15.36 -0.12
C GLY A 77 -9.26 14.51 0.46
N LYS A 78 -10.12 13.90 -0.36
CA LYS A 78 -11.12 12.93 0.12
C LYS A 78 -10.42 11.59 0.43
N VAL A 79 -10.55 11.16 1.68
CA VAL A 79 -9.95 9.92 2.19
C VAL A 79 -11.05 9.02 2.76
N LEU A 80 -11.00 7.73 2.45
CA LEU A 80 -11.83 6.70 3.09
C LEU A 80 -10.91 5.79 3.90
N VAL A 81 -11.30 5.50 5.14
CA VAL A 81 -10.49 4.69 6.08
C VAL A 81 -11.33 3.52 6.58
N TYR A 82 -10.79 2.32 6.41
CA TYR A 82 -11.39 1.07 6.84
C TYR A 82 -10.49 0.40 7.88
N THR A 83 -10.88 0.42 9.15
CA THR A 83 -10.17 -0.29 10.22
C THR A 83 -10.13 -1.78 9.92
N LEU A 84 -8.95 -2.40 9.91
CA LEU A 84 -8.79 -3.81 9.55
C LEU A 84 -9.57 -4.76 10.48
N SER A 85 -9.66 -4.43 11.78
CA SER A 85 -10.40 -5.22 12.76
C SER A 85 -11.92 -5.26 12.52
N GLU A 86 -12.45 -4.39 11.66
CA GLU A 86 -13.87 -4.31 11.32
C GLU A 86 -14.16 -4.84 9.90
N ILE A 87 -13.12 -5.27 9.17
CA ILE A 87 -13.24 -5.88 7.85
C ILE A 87 -13.55 -7.36 8.00
N SER A 88 -14.51 -7.87 7.24
CA SER A 88 -14.81 -9.30 7.15
C SER A 88 -15.27 -9.70 5.74
N ASN A 89 -15.51 -11.01 5.51
CA ASN A 89 -16.04 -11.55 4.25
C ASN A 89 -15.27 -11.07 2.99
N ILE A 90 -13.93 -11.12 3.06
CA ILE A 90 -13.05 -10.70 1.97
C ILE A 90 -13.21 -11.63 0.76
N GLU A 91 -13.42 -11.05 -0.41
CA GLU A 91 -13.45 -11.73 -1.70
C GLU A 91 -12.62 -10.97 -2.74
N TYR A 92 -11.97 -11.73 -3.60
CA TYR A 92 -11.23 -11.20 -4.74
C TYR A 92 -11.91 -11.63 -6.04
N GLY A 93 -12.49 -10.67 -6.76
CA GLY A 93 -13.16 -10.93 -8.03
C GLY A 93 -12.19 -11.29 -9.17
N SER A 94 -12.66 -12.13 -10.09
CA SER A 94 -12.01 -12.49 -11.36
C SER A 94 -13.08 -12.68 -12.44
N PRO A 95 -12.87 -12.28 -13.71
CA PRO A 95 -11.69 -11.60 -14.26
C PRO A 95 -11.67 -10.09 -14.01
N ILE A 96 -12.80 -9.50 -13.56
CA ILE A 96 -12.88 -8.10 -13.17
C ILE A 96 -12.35 -7.99 -11.74
N THR A 97 -11.22 -7.30 -11.59
CA THR A 97 -10.44 -7.13 -10.36
C THR A 97 -11.16 -6.21 -9.37
N ARG A 98 -12.12 -6.79 -8.65
CA ARG A 98 -12.86 -6.13 -7.56
C ARG A 98 -12.49 -6.76 -6.23
N PHE A 99 -11.85 -5.99 -5.37
CA PHE A 99 -11.62 -6.34 -3.98
C PHE A 99 -12.89 -6.00 -3.20
N LYS A 100 -13.53 -7.01 -2.63
CA LYS A 100 -14.81 -6.84 -1.93
C LYS A 100 -14.66 -7.30 -0.49
N PHE A 101 -15.30 -6.59 0.41
CA PHE A 101 -15.32 -6.94 1.83
C PHE A 101 -16.51 -6.29 2.50
N ASP A 102 -16.87 -6.78 3.67
CA ASP A 102 -17.89 -6.17 4.51
C ASP A 102 -17.19 -5.29 5.55
N TYR A 103 -17.71 -4.08 5.73
CA TYR A 103 -17.22 -3.13 6.73
C TYR A 103 -18.41 -2.44 7.38
N LYS A 104 -18.51 -2.54 8.71
CA LYS A 104 -19.61 -1.96 9.51
C LYS A 104 -21.01 -2.35 9.02
N GLY A 105 -21.15 -3.60 8.53
CA GLY A 105 -22.41 -4.14 8.02
C GLY A 105 -22.73 -3.76 6.58
N GLU A 106 -21.84 -3.04 5.88
CA GLU A 106 -22.02 -2.64 4.48
C GLU A 106 -20.98 -3.32 3.56
N ARG A 107 -21.44 -3.78 2.39
CA ARG A 107 -20.57 -4.36 1.36
C ARG A 107 -19.79 -3.27 0.63
N GLN A 108 -18.48 -3.29 0.77
CA GLN A 108 -17.55 -2.43 0.04
C GLN A 108 -17.00 -3.13 -1.20
N VAL A 109 -16.76 -2.35 -2.26
CA VAL A 109 -16.23 -2.84 -3.53
C VAL A 109 -15.20 -1.84 -4.07
N ILE A 110 -13.93 -2.25 -4.04
CA ILE A 110 -12.78 -1.47 -4.48
C ILE A 110 -12.26 -2.06 -5.81
N PRO A 111 -12.40 -1.37 -6.94
CA PRO A 111 -11.79 -1.81 -8.20
C PRO A 111 -10.29 -1.52 -8.17
N LEU A 112 -9.45 -2.52 -8.42
CA LEU A 112 -7.99 -2.36 -8.51
C LEU A 112 -7.49 -2.82 -9.87
N ARG A 113 -6.36 -2.32 -10.33
CA ARG A 113 -5.61 -2.96 -11.42
C ARG A 113 -5.21 -4.37 -11.03
N LYS A 114 -4.99 -5.22 -12.03
CA LYS A 114 -4.69 -6.64 -11.81
C LYS A 114 -3.41 -6.83 -10.98
N GLU A 115 -2.38 -6.04 -11.27
CA GLU A 115 -1.08 -6.10 -10.60
C GLU A 115 -1.23 -5.74 -9.11
N ASN A 116 -1.92 -4.63 -8.83
CA ASN A 116 -2.23 -4.18 -7.47
C ASN A 116 -3.09 -5.20 -6.71
N MET A 117 -4.02 -5.87 -7.39
CA MET A 117 -4.85 -6.92 -6.80
C MET A 117 -4.02 -8.11 -6.35
N GLU A 118 -3.07 -8.58 -7.17
CA GLU A 118 -2.22 -9.72 -6.79
C GLU A 118 -1.30 -9.36 -5.62
N ILE A 119 -0.71 -8.15 -5.62
CA ILE A 119 0.10 -7.69 -4.48
C ILE A 119 -0.75 -7.62 -3.20
N LEU A 120 -1.96 -7.06 -3.28
CA LEU A 120 -2.85 -6.96 -2.11
C LEU A 120 -3.23 -8.35 -1.56
N LYS A 121 -3.53 -9.32 -2.43
CA LYS A 121 -3.83 -10.70 -2.04
C LYS A 121 -2.68 -11.36 -1.28
N GLU A 122 -1.43 -11.05 -1.64
CA GLU A 122 -0.25 -11.62 -1.00
C GLU A 122 0.09 -10.97 0.35
N VAL A 123 -0.23 -9.68 0.51
CA VAL A 123 0.17 -8.90 1.70
C VAL A 123 -0.95 -8.83 2.74
N LEU A 124 -2.19 -8.55 2.33
CA LEU A 124 -3.30 -8.28 3.24
C LEU A 124 -3.57 -9.41 4.27
N PRO A 125 -3.58 -10.71 3.89
CA PRO A 125 -3.84 -11.78 4.85
C PRO A 125 -2.82 -11.81 5.99
N LYS A 126 -1.55 -11.52 5.71
CA LYS A 126 -0.46 -11.50 6.70
C LYS A 126 -0.60 -10.35 7.72
N VAL A 127 -1.35 -9.31 7.37
CA VAL A 127 -1.61 -8.16 8.25
C VAL A 127 -2.88 -8.37 9.08
N ILE A 128 -3.93 -8.91 8.47
CA ILE A 128 -5.22 -9.13 9.16
C ILE A 128 -5.15 -10.36 10.08
N ASN A 129 -4.44 -11.42 9.66
CA ASN A 129 -4.26 -12.66 10.41
C ASN A 129 -2.76 -12.95 10.58
N PRO A 130 -2.08 -12.29 11.54
CA PRO A 130 -0.63 -12.46 11.72
C PRO A 130 -0.20 -13.82 12.33
N GLU A 131 -1.15 -14.74 12.59
CA GLU A 131 -0.92 -16.04 13.22
C GLU A 131 -0.79 -17.22 12.22
N ASP A 132 -0.80 -16.95 10.91
CA ASP A 132 -0.53 -17.94 9.83
C ASP A 132 0.91 -17.85 9.28
#